data_AF-A0A370BIV5-F1
#
_entry.id   AF-A0A370BIV5-F1
#
_cell.length_a   1.000
_cell.length_b   1.000
_cell.length_c   1.000
_cell.angle_alpha   90.00
_cell.angle_beta   90.00
_cell.angle_gamma   90.00
#
_symmetry.space_group_name_H-M   'P 1'
#
loop_
_entity.id
_entity.type
_entity.pdbx_description
1 polymer ?
#
loop_
_entity_poly.entity_id
_entity_poly.type
_entity_poly.pdbx_seq_one_letter_code
_entity_poly.pdbx_strand_id
1 'polypeptide(L)'
;MGFASKIAGSQNPPPNMSANRPGVYGGAPPTGYAGGPPAALQPGNNPSNQQQQQQPQYQAYQGSPAPSGGPGPSYPPQNAPYPGGPGGPGAPYGAPGGAPPAARASDQQIAAYRQLLIGTIQEKRLQSFWPPERLDRLVQALANEAPGKVNKLMHELRVPQEVAMDIMKLSLFDVILYVDDSGSIEFEERGVRKEQLVQIIEIVAAAASTFDDDGISVRFMNNVEQGDGIRNAEDVGHLVSRVRFQGLTPLGTSLRNKVLDPMVVGPARAGRLQKPVLVITITDGQPAGEPLDSVSSSIGYAVSEVSRTQYGQGAVSFQFSQVGNDTKARDFLASLDEDPRIGSLIDCTSNFEVEQDEMSRAVPPVYLTRELWCAKLMLGAIDSSYDTKDEKAAGRASGSGAPPSGPPSGPPSGPPSGPPGGAPRGGQYGGYSQPGYPPAPSYGQPQQGYGGGPGYGQGYGQAPYQGQGQSPAPGYGQQYGGGYGAPSPHPNQPGYGQSSGAPRGYSPYQAPQPPRY
;
A
#
# COMPACT_ATOMS: atom_id res chain seq x y z
N MET A 1 -16.00 11.66 -3.94
CA MET A 1 -15.76 12.10 -2.54
C MET A 1 -14.39 11.61 -2.17
N GLY A 2 -13.52 12.48 -1.65
CA GLY A 2 -12.20 12.05 -1.12
C GLY A 2 -12.34 11.23 0.16
N PHE A 3 -11.28 10.54 0.55
CA PHE A 3 -11.24 9.63 1.68
C PHE A 3 -11.71 10.30 2.98
N ALA A 4 -11.20 11.50 3.29
CA ALA A 4 -11.64 12.26 4.48
C ALA A 4 -13.17 12.43 4.56
N SER A 5 -13.84 12.72 3.43
CA SER A 5 -15.30 12.87 3.39
C SER A 5 -16.03 11.54 3.63
N LYS A 6 -15.50 10.41 3.10
CA LYS A 6 -16.06 9.07 3.34
C LYS A 6 -16.03 8.73 4.84
N ILE A 7 -14.88 8.96 5.48
CA ILE A 7 -14.69 8.62 6.90
C ILE A 7 -15.55 9.51 7.80
N ALA A 8 -15.53 10.83 7.60
CA ALA A 8 -16.26 11.73 8.48
C ALA A 8 -17.80 11.54 8.42
N GLY A 9 -18.35 11.15 7.26
CA GLY A 9 -19.77 10.78 7.15
C GLY A 9 -20.15 9.58 8.02
N SER A 10 -19.20 8.65 8.24
CA SER A 10 -19.37 7.49 9.12
C SER A 10 -19.09 7.80 10.60
N GLN A 11 -18.14 8.70 10.90
CA GLN A 11 -17.78 9.08 12.27
C GLN A 11 -18.79 10.08 12.88
N ASN A 12 -19.38 10.95 12.07
CA ASN A 12 -20.40 11.93 12.48
C ASN A 12 -21.65 11.84 11.58
N PRO A 13 -22.47 10.77 11.69
CA PRO A 13 -23.71 10.66 10.93
C PRO A 13 -24.69 11.79 11.31
N PRO A 14 -25.43 12.36 10.33
CA PRO A 14 -26.40 13.41 10.63
C PRO A 14 -27.52 12.90 11.55
N PRO A 15 -28.08 13.75 12.43
CA PRO A 15 -28.95 13.33 13.55
C PRO A 15 -30.34 12.77 13.17
N ASN A 16 -30.58 12.40 11.91
CA ASN A 16 -31.89 12.00 11.40
C ASN A 16 -31.88 10.72 10.53
N MET A 17 -30.89 9.84 10.70
CA MET A 17 -30.91 8.47 10.16
C MET A 17 -30.70 7.43 11.26
N SER A 18 -31.76 7.16 12.02
CA SER A 18 -31.82 6.07 13.00
C SER A 18 -32.96 5.12 12.66
N ALA A 19 -32.63 4.03 11.98
CA ALA A 19 -33.47 2.84 11.88
C ALA A 19 -32.55 1.60 11.91
N ASN A 20 -32.86 0.65 12.80
CA ASN A 20 -32.11 -0.59 13.07
C ASN A 20 -30.68 -0.47 13.63
N ARG A 21 -30.60 -0.34 14.96
CA ARG A 21 -29.57 -1.01 15.78
C ARG A 21 -30.26 -1.88 16.85
N PRO A 22 -29.94 -3.17 17.01
CA PRO A 22 -30.34 -3.95 18.18
C PRO A 22 -29.38 -3.70 19.35
N GLY A 23 -29.91 -3.26 20.49
CA GLY A 23 -29.34 -3.46 21.83
C GLY A 23 -27.97 -2.83 22.16
N VAL A 24 -27.99 -1.62 22.73
CA VAL A 24 -26.87 -1.11 23.55
C VAL A 24 -27.40 -0.80 24.95
N TYR A 25 -26.77 -1.37 25.98
CA TYR A 25 -27.07 -1.08 27.38
C TYR A 25 -26.62 0.35 27.72
N GLY A 26 -27.53 1.14 28.29
CA GLY A 26 -27.25 2.54 28.66
C GLY A 26 -26.47 2.67 29.96
N GLY A 27 -25.41 3.49 29.93
CA GLY A 27 -24.74 4.03 31.12
C GLY A 27 -24.39 5.50 30.85
N ALA A 28 -25.06 6.42 31.54
CA ALA A 28 -24.85 7.85 31.35
C ALA A 28 -23.54 8.32 32.03
N PRO A 29 -22.78 9.26 31.44
CA PRO A 29 -21.62 9.84 32.10
C PRO A 29 -22.05 10.80 33.21
N PRO A 30 -21.37 10.82 34.38
CA PRO A 30 -21.66 11.78 35.43
C PRO A 30 -21.20 13.19 35.04
N THR A 31 -22.07 14.17 35.26
CA THR A 31 -21.79 15.59 35.05
C THR A 31 -20.93 16.18 36.17
N GLY A 32 -19.93 16.98 35.79
CA GLY A 32 -19.39 18.04 36.65
C GLY A 32 -17.88 18.04 36.79
N TYR A 33 -17.21 19.00 36.15
CA TYR A 33 -16.35 19.97 36.82
C TYR A 33 -16.08 21.15 35.87
N ALA A 34 -16.19 22.37 36.37
CA ALA A 34 -15.85 23.59 35.64
C ALA A 34 -14.57 24.20 36.24
N GLY A 35 -13.66 24.67 35.40
CA GLY A 35 -12.41 25.33 35.82
C GLY A 35 -11.48 25.60 34.64
N GLY A 36 -11.24 26.87 34.33
CA GLY A 36 -10.36 27.30 33.24
C GLY A 36 -8.86 27.24 33.61
N PRO A 37 -7.96 27.47 32.64
CA PRO A 37 -6.52 27.31 32.82
C PRO A 37 -5.82 28.55 33.42
N PRO A 38 -4.77 28.37 34.23
CA PRO A 38 -3.75 29.38 34.48
C PRO A 38 -2.58 29.29 33.49
N ALA A 39 -1.89 30.41 33.28
CA ALA A 39 -0.81 30.56 32.30
C ALA A 39 0.59 30.14 32.82
N ALA A 40 1.55 30.09 31.90
CA ALA A 40 2.93 29.65 32.11
C ALA A 40 3.79 30.57 32.99
N LEU A 41 4.85 30.00 33.60
CA LEU A 41 6.12 30.67 33.91
C LEU A 41 7.29 29.67 33.85
N GLN A 42 8.50 30.19 33.61
CA GLN A 42 9.73 29.44 33.31
C GLN A 42 10.74 29.49 34.51
N PRO A 43 12.02 29.05 34.42
CA PRO A 43 12.58 28.03 35.31
C PRO A 43 13.48 28.56 36.45
N GLY A 44 13.79 27.72 37.45
CA GLY A 44 14.78 28.05 38.49
C GLY A 44 15.30 26.87 39.35
N ASN A 45 16.59 26.58 39.21
CA ASN A 45 17.58 26.02 40.16
C ASN A 45 17.28 24.81 41.10
N ASN A 46 18.17 23.82 40.97
CA ASN A 46 18.61 22.82 41.98
C ASN A 46 19.39 23.53 43.12
N PRO A 47 19.70 22.94 44.32
CA PRO A 47 20.33 21.61 44.45
C PRO A 47 19.99 20.73 45.69
N SER A 48 20.41 19.44 45.63
CA SER A 48 20.82 18.53 46.73
C SER A 48 19.81 18.23 47.87
N ASN A 49 19.52 16.96 48.21
CA ASN A 49 20.50 16.01 48.76
C ASN A 49 20.04 14.52 48.70
N GLN A 50 20.87 13.62 49.26
CA GLN A 50 20.74 12.15 49.35
C GLN A 50 19.45 11.67 50.10
N GLN A 51 19.02 10.39 50.16
CA GLN A 51 19.79 9.12 50.20
C GLN A 51 18.89 7.85 50.06
N GLN A 52 19.52 6.74 49.60
CA GLN A 52 19.25 5.31 49.93
C GLN A 52 18.06 4.49 49.35
N GLN A 53 18.37 3.19 49.22
CA GLN A 53 17.60 2.08 48.64
C GLN A 53 16.98 1.21 49.75
N GLN A 54 15.86 0.52 49.48
CA GLN A 54 15.74 -0.97 49.60
C GLN A 54 14.32 -1.52 49.37
N GLN A 55 14.27 -2.70 48.76
CA GLN A 55 13.19 -3.70 48.72
C GLN A 55 13.86 -5.08 48.60
N PRO A 56 13.17 -6.22 48.85
CA PRO A 56 12.04 -6.45 49.76
C PRO A 56 12.33 -7.65 50.71
N GLN A 57 11.47 -7.93 51.70
CA GLN A 57 11.53 -9.19 52.46
C GLN A 57 10.14 -9.80 52.68
N TYR A 58 10.03 -11.11 52.43
CA TYR A 58 8.88 -11.96 52.75
C TYR A 58 8.89 -12.40 54.22
N GLN A 59 7.71 -12.44 54.86
CA GLN A 59 7.39 -13.47 55.85
C GLN A 59 5.88 -13.61 56.07
N ALA A 60 5.45 -14.73 56.68
CA ALA A 60 4.10 -15.26 56.56
C ALA A 60 3.40 -15.50 57.91
N TYR A 61 2.14 -15.94 57.81
CA TYR A 61 1.33 -16.77 58.72
C TYR A 61 0.17 -16.16 59.55
N GLN A 62 -0.97 -16.86 59.40
CA GLN A 62 -1.99 -17.23 60.40
C GLN A 62 -3.22 -16.33 60.70
N GLY A 63 -4.40 -16.96 60.55
CA GLY A 63 -5.46 -16.91 61.59
C GLY A 63 -6.74 -16.11 61.27
N SER A 64 -7.76 -16.78 60.72
CA SER A 64 -9.14 -16.25 60.65
C SER A 64 -10.04 -16.80 61.77
N PRO A 65 -10.96 -15.99 62.31
CA PRO A 65 -12.23 -16.49 62.87
C PRO A 65 -13.43 -16.23 61.94
N ALA A 66 -14.49 -17.03 62.08
CA ALA A 66 -15.67 -17.06 61.22
C ALA A 66 -16.90 -16.35 61.84
N PRO A 67 -18.00 -16.22 61.08
CA PRO A 67 -19.35 -16.25 61.63
C PRO A 67 -20.20 -17.43 61.10
N SER A 68 -20.99 -18.01 62.01
CA SER A 68 -22.16 -18.87 61.77
C SER A 68 -23.27 -18.17 60.97
N GLY A 69 -24.24 -18.83 60.31
CA GLY A 69 -24.59 -20.25 60.22
C GLY A 69 -26.12 -20.41 60.15
N GLY A 70 -26.66 -21.11 59.14
CA GLY A 70 -28.11 -21.31 58.95
C GLY A 70 -28.44 -22.28 57.79
N PRO A 71 -29.49 -23.11 57.86
CA PRO A 71 -29.60 -24.34 57.07
C PRO A 71 -30.43 -24.22 55.77
N GLY A 72 -30.12 -25.06 54.78
CA GLY A 72 -30.90 -25.24 53.55
C GLY A 72 -31.55 -26.63 53.42
N PRO A 73 -32.63 -26.79 52.62
CA PRO A 73 -33.11 -28.08 52.10
C PRO A 73 -32.88 -28.16 50.56
N SER A 74 -32.14 -29.12 50.01
CA SER A 74 -32.52 -30.53 49.72
C SER A 74 -33.35 -30.74 48.44
N TYR A 75 -32.78 -31.46 47.46
CA TYR A 75 -33.38 -31.82 46.16
C TYR A 75 -34.60 -32.75 46.28
N PRO A 76 -35.62 -32.63 45.40
CA PRO A 76 -36.63 -33.67 45.17
C PRO A 76 -36.17 -34.71 44.11
N PRO A 77 -36.68 -35.96 44.15
CA PRO A 77 -36.19 -37.07 43.34
C PRO A 77 -36.88 -37.26 41.98
N GLN A 78 -36.32 -38.18 41.20
CA GLN A 78 -36.71 -38.57 39.85
C GLN A 78 -37.87 -39.61 39.83
N ASN A 79 -38.64 -39.64 38.73
CA ASN A 79 -39.80 -40.50 38.41
C ASN A 79 -41.20 -40.10 38.93
N ALA A 80 -41.97 -39.42 38.07
CA ALA A 80 -43.43 -39.58 37.94
C ALA A 80 -43.87 -39.26 36.48
N PRO A 81 -44.91 -39.91 35.92
CA PRO A 81 -45.22 -39.83 34.48
C PRO A 81 -46.17 -38.67 34.11
N TYR A 82 -45.97 -38.11 32.92
CA TYR A 82 -46.91 -37.14 32.31
C TYR A 82 -48.01 -37.84 31.48
N PRO A 83 -49.28 -37.39 31.54
CA PRO A 83 -50.31 -37.79 30.60
C PRO A 83 -50.13 -37.09 29.24
N GLY A 84 -50.44 -37.80 28.15
CA GLY A 84 -50.09 -37.38 26.79
C GLY A 84 -51.07 -36.44 26.07
N GLY A 85 -50.55 -35.79 25.04
CA GLY A 85 -51.26 -35.06 23.97
C GLY A 85 -50.52 -35.28 22.64
N PRO A 86 -51.21 -35.23 21.48
CA PRO A 86 -50.79 -36.00 20.29
C PRO A 86 -49.62 -35.40 19.51
N GLY A 87 -48.88 -36.28 18.83
CA GLY A 87 -47.57 -35.97 18.24
C GLY A 87 -47.58 -35.32 16.85
N GLY A 88 -46.46 -34.67 16.54
CA GLY A 88 -45.98 -34.36 15.20
C GLY A 88 -44.54 -34.87 15.03
N PRO A 89 -44.11 -35.29 13.82
CA PRO A 89 -42.82 -35.94 13.63
C PRO A 89 -41.64 -35.00 13.88
N GLY A 90 -40.59 -35.52 14.51
CA GLY A 90 -39.53 -34.71 15.12
C GLY A 90 -38.58 -34.01 14.15
N ALA A 91 -38.19 -32.80 14.51
CA ALA A 91 -36.99 -32.15 13.99
C ALA A 91 -35.78 -32.58 14.84
N PRO A 92 -34.63 -32.96 14.25
CA PRO A 92 -33.40 -33.16 15.00
C PRO A 92 -32.95 -31.84 15.64
N TYR A 93 -32.55 -31.87 16.91
CA TYR A 93 -31.90 -30.74 17.56
C TYR A 93 -30.54 -30.48 16.86
N GLY A 94 -30.49 -29.43 16.04
CA GLY A 94 -29.26 -28.96 15.42
C GLY A 94 -28.27 -28.42 16.47
N ALA A 95 -26.98 -28.59 16.21
CA ALA A 95 -25.90 -27.99 16.98
C ALA A 95 -26.01 -26.44 17.02
N PRO A 96 -25.34 -25.75 17.98
CA PRO A 96 -25.39 -24.29 18.09
C PRO A 96 -25.08 -23.63 16.74
N GLY A 97 -26.06 -22.93 16.19
CA GLY A 97 -26.06 -22.52 14.79
C GLY A 97 -24.95 -21.52 14.49
N GLY A 98 -24.17 -21.80 13.44
CA GLY A 98 -23.37 -20.77 12.78
C GLY A 98 -24.28 -19.65 12.24
N ALA A 99 -23.73 -18.46 12.06
CA ALA A 99 -24.47 -17.33 11.50
C ALA A 99 -25.12 -17.72 10.16
N PRO A 100 -26.36 -17.28 9.88
CA PRO A 100 -27.00 -17.57 8.59
C PRO A 100 -26.11 -17.06 7.44
N PRO A 101 -26.00 -17.82 6.33
CA PRO A 101 -25.17 -17.40 5.21
C PRO A 101 -25.63 -16.03 4.70
N ALA A 102 -24.68 -15.16 4.39
CA ALA A 102 -24.97 -13.80 3.92
C ALA A 102 -25.89 -13.86 2.70
N ALA A 103 -26.98 -13.09 2.74
CA ALA A 103 -27.91 -13.03 1.61
C ALA A 103 -27.20 -12.47 0.37
N ARG A 104 -27.57 -12.99 -0.81
CA ARG A 104 -27.13 -12.46 -2.10
C ARG A 104 -27.40 -10.95 -2.18
N ALA A 105 -26.48 -10.20 -2.77
CA ALA A 105 -26.59 -8.77 -2.98
C ALA A 105 -27.86 -8.41 -3.77
N SER A 106 -28.49 -7.29 -3.43
CA SER A 106 -29.61 -6.73 -4.19
C SER A 106 -29.15 -6.19 -5.55
N ASP A 107 -30.07 -6.03 -6.50
CA ASP A 107 -29.73 -5.50 -7.83
C ASP A 107 -29.09 -4.10 -7.77
N GLN A 108 -29.48 -3.28 -6.79
CA GLN A 108 -28.86 -1.98 -6.53
C GLN A 108 -27.41 -2.12 -6.04
N GLN A 109 -27.13 -3.08 -5.16
CA GLN A 109 -25.75 -3.37 -4.73
C GLN A 109 -24.91 -3.90 -5.89
N ILE A 110 -25.43 -4.83 -6.69
CA ILE A 110 -24.75 -5.37 -7.88
C ILE A 110 -24.44 -4.26 -8.89
N ALA A 111 -25.37 -3.32 -9.11
CA ALA A 111 -25.13 -2.15 -9.95
C ALA A 111 -24.04 -1.23 -9.37
N ALA A 112 -24.01 -1.02 -8.05
CA ALA A 112 -22.95 -0.26 -7.39
C ALA A 112 -21.57 -0.93 -7.52
N TYR A 113 -21.50 -2.26 -7.34
CA TYR A 113 -20.26 -3.03 -7.51
C TYR A 113 -19.72 -2.89 -8.93
N ARG A 114 -20.59 -3.06 -9.93
CA ARG A 114 -20.27 -2.86 -11.34
C ARG A 114 -19.74 -1.45 -11.60
N GLN A 115 -20.41 -0.41 -11.11
CA GLN A 115 -20.00 0.97 -11.35
C GLN A 115 -18.64 1.29 -10.69
N LEU A 116 -18.41 0.74 -9.49
CA LEU A 116 -17.14 0.89 -8.76
C LEU A 116 -15.96 0.31 -9.55
N LEU A 117 -16.11 -0.92 -10.05
CA LEU A 117 -15.09 -1.61 -10.83
C LEU A 117 -14.88 -0.95 -12.21
N ILE A 118 -15.95 -0.51 -12.88
CA ILE A 118 -15.85 0.24 -14.15
C ILE A 118 -15.06 1.54 -13.96
N GLY A 119 -15.28 2.26 -12.86
CA GLY A 119 -14.53 3.47 -12.52
C GLY A 119 -13.02 3.20 -12.47
N THR A 120 -12.60 2.24 -11.65
CA THR A 120 -11.18 1.84 -11.53
C THR A 120 -10.59 1.31 -12.83
N ILE A 121 -11.35 0.54 -13.63
CA ILE A 121 -10.91 0.06 -14.96
C ILE A 121 -10.66 1.23 -15.91
N GLN A 122 -11.50 2.27 -15.89
CA GLN A 122 -11.33 3.45 -16.74
C GLN A 122 -10.14 4.30 -16.28
N GLU A 123 -10.08 4.61 -14.99
CA GLU A 123 -9.05 5.41 -14.32
C GLU A 123 -7.65 4.83 -14.51
N LYS A 124 -7.48 3.53 -14.22
CA LYS A 124 -6.19 2.83 -14.29
C LYS A 124 -5.91 2.19 -15.66
N ARG A 125 -6.80 2.37 -16.66
CA ARG A 125 -6.67 1.87 -18.05
C ARG A 125 -6.52 0.35 -18.14
N LEU A 126 -7.42 -0.38 -17.48
CA LEU A 126 -7.35 -1.84 -17.32
C LEU A 126 -8.20 -2.62 -18.33
N GLN A 127 -8.68 -1.98 -19.41
CA GLN A 127 -9.64 -2.57 -20.36
C GLN A 127 -9.10 -3.83 -21.05
N SER A 128 -7.78 -3.92 -21.24
CA SER A 128 -7.06 -5.08 -21.78
C SER A 128 -7.18 -6.33 -20.89
N PHE A 129 -7.27 -6.14 -19.58
CA PHE A 129 -7.44 -7.23 -18.62
C PHE A 129 -8.90 -7.58 -18.36
N TRP A 130 -9.79 -6.58 -18.41
CA TRP A 130 -11.19 -6.69 -18.00
C TRP A 130 -12.16 -6.35 -19.15
N PRO A 131 -12.21 -7.19 -20.22
CA PRO A 131 -13.27 -7.08 -21.22
C PRO A 131 -14.65 -7.37 -20.59
N PRO A 132 -15.75 -6.92 -21.21
CA PRO A 132 -17.09 -6.98 -20.61
C PRO A 132 -17.47 -8.36 -20.07
N GLU A 133 -17.18 -9.44 -20.80
CA GLU A 133 -17.54 -10.82 -20.45
C GLU A 133 -16.71 -11.37 -19.28
N ARG A 134 -15.55 -10.79 -18.99
CA ARG A 134 -14.76 -11.11 -17.79
C ARG A 134 -15.25 -10.31 -16.59
N LEU A 135 -15.52 -9.02 -16.79
CA LEU A 135 -16.09 -8.15 -15.75
C LEU A 135 -17.47 -8.64 -15.29
N ASP A 136 -18.32 -9.09 -16.22
CA ASP A 136 -19.64 -9.66 -15.91
C ASP A 136 -19.55 -10.89 -15.02
N ARG A 137 -18.57 -11.77 -15.27
CA ARG A 137 -18.29 -12.94 -14.42
C ARG A 137 -17.82 -12.55 -13.03
N LEU A 138 -16.93 -11.57 -12.91
CA LEU A 138 -16.47 -11.03 -11.62
C LEU A 138 -17.65 -10.42 -10.83
N VAL A 139 -18.45 -9.56 -11.46
CA VAL A 139 -19.64 -8.95 -10.84
C VAL A 139 -20.66 -10.02 -10.42
N GLN A 140 -20.84 -11.10 -11.20
CA GLN A 140 -21.75 -12.18 -10.85
C GLN A 140 -21.23 -13.08 -9.71
N ALA A 141 -19.91 -13.23 -9.53
CA ALA A 141 -19.33 -13.86 -8.34
C ALA A 141 -19.54 -12.97 -7.10
N LEU A 142 -19.16 -11.69 -7.21
CA LEU A 142 -19.32 -10.69 -6.15
C LEU A 142 -20.78 -10.52 -5.71
N ALA A 143 -21.75 -10.67 -6.61
CA ALA A 143 -23.18 -10.66 -6.25
C ALA A 143 -23.55 -11.66 -5.15
N ASN A 144 -22.87 -12.80 -5.06
CA ASN A 144 -23.13 -13.83 -4.05
C ASN A 144 -22.25 -13.66 -2.79
N GLU A 145 -21.02 -13.18 -2.96
CA GLU A 145 -19.99 -13.22 -1.90
C GLU A 145 -19.74 -11.87 -1.23
N ALA A 146 -19.88 -10.76 -1.96
CA ALA A 146 -19.53 -9.43 -1.48
C ALA A 146 -20.26 -9.02 -0.20
N PRO A 147 -21.57 -9.28 0.00
CA PRO A 147 -22.22 -8.91 1.26
C PRO A 147 -21.56 -9.53 2.50
N GLY A 148 -21.12 -10.80 2.40
CA GLY A 148 -20.36 -11.47 3.46
C GLY A 148 -18.93 -10.94 3.60
N LYS A 149 -18.23 -10.79 2.47
CA LYS A 149 -16.84 -10.30 2.40
C LYS A 149 -16.71 -8.85 2.93
N VAL A 150 -17.62 -7.95 2.56
CA VAL A 150 -17.69 -6.56 3.07
C VAL A 150 -17.99 -6.54 4.56
N ASN A 151 -18.97 -7.32 5.03
CA ASN A 151 -19.30 -7.37 6.47
C ASN A 151 -18.14 -7.93 7.30
N LYS A 152 -17.41 -8.93 6.79
CA LYS A 152 -16.17 -9.44 7.39
C LYS A 152 -15.12 -8.32 7.56
N LEU A 153 -14.82 -7.57 6.48
CA LEU A 153 -13.85 -6.47 6.52
C LEU A 153 -14.26 -5.34 7.48
N MET A 154 -15.55 -4.98 7.52
CA MET A 154 -16.06 -3.98 8.48
C MET A 154 -15.82 -4.38 9.94
N HIS A 155 -15.88 -5.67 10.26
CA HIS A 155 -15.66 -6.17 11.63
C HIS A 155 -14.19 -6.42 11.95
N GLU A 156 -13.44 -7.06 11.06
CA GLU A 156 -12.02 -7.41 11.28
C GLU A 156 -11.12 -6.17 11.22
N LEU A 157 -11.31 -5.31 10.21
CA LEU A 157 -10.51 -4.10 10.01
C LEU A 157 -11.14 -2.86 10.67
N ARG A 158 -12.34 -2.98 11.25
CA ARG A 158 -13.07 -1.87 11.91
C ARG A 158 -13.30 -0.65 11.00
N VAL A 159 -13.31 -0.84 9.69
CA VAL A 159 -13.50 0.23 8.70
C VAL A 159 -14.98 0.46 8.38
N PRO A 160 -15.37 1.68 7.95
CA PRO A 160 -16.72 1.97 7.46
C PRO A 160 -17.12 1.10 6.26
N GLN A 161 -18.43 0.97 6.03
CA GLN A 161 -18.96 0.18 4.91
C GLN A 161 -18.45 0.67 3.55
N GLU A 162 -18.32 1.99 3.38
CA GLU A 162 -17.80 2.64 2.18
C GLU A 162 -16.35 2.21 1.89
N VAL A 163 -15.52 2.10 2.92
CA VAL A 163 -14.12 1.66 2.79
C VAL A 163 -14.03 0.16 2.53
N ALA A 164 -14.79 -0.64 3.27
CA ALA A 164 -14.88 -2.09 3.02
C ALA A 164 -15.41 -2.42 1.61
N MET A 165 -16.29 -1.56 1.09
CA MET A 165 -16.74 -1.59 -0.31
C MET A 165 -15.62 -1.23 -1.29
N ASP A 166 -14.86 -0.17 -1.05
CA ASP A 166 -13.76 0.24 -1.93
C ASP A 166 -12.62 -0.79 -1.99
N ILE A 167 -12.34 -1.53 -0.90
CA ILE A 167 -11.37 -2.65 -0.88
C ILE A 167 -11.69 -3.73 -1.93
N MET A 168 -12.94 -3.85 -2.38
CA MET A 168 -13.34 -4.72 -3.50
C MET A 168 -12.56 -4.45 -4.79
N LYS A 169 -12.03 -3.23 -4.99
CA LYS A 169 -11.20 -2.87 -6.14
C LYS A 169 -9.95 -3.73 -6.28
N LEU A 170 -9.44 -4.30 -5.18
CA LEU A 170 -8.30 -5.22 -5.18
C LEU A 170 -8.58 -6.50 -5.99
N SER A 171 -9.85 -6.92 -6.17
CA SER A 171 -10.21 -8.05 -7.06
C SER A 171 -9.79 -7.84 -8.53
N LEU A 172 -9.49 -6.60 -8.93
CA LEU A 172 -9.01 -6.28 -10.26
C LEU A 172 -7.50 -6.51 -10.46
N PHE A 173 -6.73 -6.72 -9.39
CA PHE A 173 -5.26 -6.72 -9.38
C PHE A 173 -4.66 -8.00 -8.76
N ASP A 174 -3.43 -8.32 -9.12
CA ASP A 174 -2.55 -9.23 -8.36
C ASP A 174 -1.70 -8.35 -7.42
N VAL A 175 -1.71 -8.60 -6.11
CA VAL A 175 -1.03 -7.74 -5.11
C VAL A 175 0.34 -8.31 -4.71
N ILE A 176 1.38 -7.48 -4.82
CA ILE A 176 2.75 -7.81 -4.39
C ILE A 176 3.21 -6.80 -3.34
N LEU A 177 3.53 -7.29 -2.14
CA LEU A 177 4.28 -6.51 -1.15
C LEU A 177 5.78 -6.64 -1.42
N TYR A 178 6.44 -5.50 -1.61
CA TYR A 178 7.88 -5.38 -1.71
C TYR A 178 8.43 -4.75 -0.42
N VAL A 179 9.16 -5.53 0.36
CA VAL A 179 9.30 -5.32 1.81
C VAL A 179 10.76 -5.10 2.18
N ASP A 180 11.01 -4.00 2.89
CA ASP A 180 12.33 -3.67 3.43
C ASP A 180 12.70 -4.60 4.58
N ASP A 181 13.82 -5.30 4.40
CA ASP A 181 14.46 -6.17 5.38
C ASP A 181 15.90 -5.73 5.65
N SER A 182 16.21 -4.45 5.50
CA SER A 182 17.49 -3.86 5.89
C SER A 182 17.71 -3.86 7.40
N GLY A 183 18.92 -3.53 7.84
CA GLY A 183 19.25 -3.48 9.27
C GLY A 183 18.52 -2.38 10.06
N SER A 184 18.13 -1.27 9.42
CA SER A 184 17.43 -0.16 10.09
C SER A 184 16.06 -0.58 10.61
N ILE A 185 15.35 -1.43 9.86
CA ILE A 185 14.05 -1.99 10.24
C ILE A 185 14.11 -2.80 11.55
N GLU A 186 15.18 -3.57 11.77
CA GLU A 186 15.36 -4.40 12.98
C GLU A 186 15.86 -3.58 14.19
N PHE A 187 16.84 -2.70 13.98
CA PHE A 187 17.63 -2.12 15.08
C PHE A 187 17.24 -0.67 15.43
N GLU A 188 16.67 0.11 14.50
CA GLU A 188 16.21 1.46 14.82
C GLU A 188 14.84 1.45 15.50
N GLU A 189 14.53 2.56 16.18
CA GLU A 189 13.28 2.73 16.95
C GLU A 189 12.97 1.58 17.93
N ARG A 190 14.01 0.86 18.37
CA ARG A 190 13.93 -0.32 19.26
C ARG A 190 13.11 -1.49 18.69
N GLY A 191 13.10 -1.64 17.36
CA GLY A 191 12.39 -2.72 16.65
C GLY A 191 10.94 -2.40 16.27
N VAL A 192 10.42 -1.23 16.65
CA VAL A 192 9.04 -0.80 16.34
C VAL A 192 8.78 -0.76 14.83
N ARG A 193 9.79 -0.43 14.00
CA ARG A 193 9.67 -0.44 12.53
C ARG A 193 9.29 -1.83 11.99
N LYS A 194 9.94 -2.87 12.51
CA LYS A 194 9.63 -4.27 12.17
C LYS A 194 8.24 -4.67 12.65
N GLU A 195 7.84 -4.30 13.87
CA GLU A 195 6.48 -4.56 14.38
C GLU A 195 5.41 -3.92 13.50
N GLN A 196 5.59 -2.64 13.13
CA GLN A 196 4.70 -1.93 12.20
C GLN A 196 4.66 -2.60 10.83
N LEU A 197 5.82 -2.90 10.25
CA LEU A 197 5.94 -3.54 8.93
C LEU A 197 5.24 -4.90 8.90
N VAL A 198 5.39 -5.73 9.94
CA VAL A 198 4.68 -7.01 10.05
C VAL A 198 3.17 -6.79 10.13
N GLN A 199 2.70 -5.91 11.00
CA GLN A 199 1.28 -5.58 11.13
C GLN A 199 0.66 -5.12 9.79
N ILE A 200 1.41 -4.36 8.98
CA ILE A 200 0.94 -3.93 7.65
C ILE A 200 0.78 -5.13 6.71
N ILE A 201 1.77 -6.03 6.68
CA ILE A 201 1.70 -7.25 5.86
C ILE A 201 0.48 -8.10 6.29
N GLU A 202 0.23 -8.25 7.59
CA GLU A 202 -0.93 -8.98 8.12
C GLU A 202 -2.27 -8.36 7.68
N ILE A 203 -2.42 -7.04 7.80
CA ILE A 203 -3.64 -6.32 7.42
C ILE A 203 -3.87 -6.41 5.90
N VAL A 204 -2.83 -6.16 5.09
CA VAL A 204 -2.96 -6.24 3.62
C VAL A 204 -3.23 -7.67 3.17
N ALA A 205 -2.59 -8.68 3.76
CA ALA A 205 -2.86 -10.09 3.43
C ALA A 205 -4.33 -10.45 3.68
N ALA A 206 -4.87 -10.10 4.86
CA ALA A 206 -6.26 -10.38 5.22
C ALA A 206 -7.28 -9.60 4.36
N ALA A 207 -6.97 -8.34 4.02
CA ALA A 207 -7.82 -7.47 3.23
C ALA A 207 -7.85 -7.85 1.75
N ALA A 208 -6.68 -7.94 1.10
CA ALA A 208 -6.57 -8.29 -0.31
C ALA A 208 -7.13 -9.70 -0.56
N SER A 209 -6.72 -10.69 0.23
CA SER A 209 -7.17 -12.09 0.08
C SER A 209 -8.62 -12.33 0.53
N THR A 210 -9.35 -11.29 0.93
CA THR A 210 -10.81 -11.36 1.06
C THR A 210 -11.50 -11.21 -0.30
N PHE A 211 -10.91 -10.47 -1.26
CA PHE A 211 -11.45 -10.30 -2.62
C PHE A 211 -10.58 -10.89 -3.73
N ASP A 212 -9.37 -11.32 -3.40
CA ASP A 212 -8.47 -12.05 -4.29
C ASP A 212 -8.38 -13.54 -3.90
N ASP A 213 -8.40 -14.43 -4.89
CA ASP A 213 -8.62 -15.87 -4.69
C ASP A 213 -7.31 -16.67 -4.57
N ASP A 214 -6.18 -16.16 -5.07
CA ASP A 214 -4.84 -16.76 -4.92
C ASP A 214 -4.09 -16.21 -3.69
N GLY A 215 -4.21 -14.90 -3.42
CA GLY A 215 -3.66 -14.22 -2.24
C GLY A 215 -2.35 -13.49 -2.55
N ILE A 216 -1.84 -12.71 -1.60
CA ILE A 216 -0.75 -11.77 -1.89
C ILE A 216 0.59 -12.48 -2.08
N SER A 217 1.46 -11.87 -2.89
CA SER A 217 2.88 -12.21 -2.95
C SER A 217 3.71 -11.27 -2.07
N VAL A 218 4.79 -11.77 -1.50
CA VAL A 218 5.74 -10.99 -0.66
C VAL A 218 7.17 -11.23 -1.16
N ARG A 219 7.92 -10.15 -1.35
CA ARG A 219 9.33 -10.15 -1.79
C ARG A 219 10.16 -9.22 -0.91
N PHE A 220 11.25 -9.71 -0.33
CA PHE A 220 12.13 -8.92 0.53
C PHE A 220 13.32 -8.34 -0.25
N MET A 221 13.80 -7.16 0.12
CA MET A 221 14.87 -6.44 -0.62
C MET A 221 16.19 -7.21 -0.62
N ASN A 222 16.60 -7.74 0.53
CA ASN A 222 17.86 -8.45 0.73
C ASN A 222 17.65 -9.98 0.69
N ASN A 223 16.63 -10.53 1.36
CA ASN A 223 16.45 -11.98 1.49
C ASN A 223 16.08 -12.73 0.20
N VAL A 224 16.41 -14.02 0.15
CA VAL A 224 15.96 -14.97 -0.89
C VAL A 224 14.65 -15.67 -0.50
N GLU A 225 14.30 -15.68 0.78
CA GLU A 225 12.97 -16.06 1.24
C GLU A 225 11.91 -15.17 0.58
N GLN A 226 10.79 -15.78 0.20
CA GLN A 226 9.64 -15.10 -0.41
C GLN A 226 8.34 -15.82 -0.01
N GLY A 227 7.23 -15.11 -0.08
CA GLY A 227 5.89 -15.66 0.11
C GLY A 227 5.06 -15.54 -1.15
N ASP A 228 4.27 -16.55 -1.46
CA ASP A 228 3.29 -16.55 -2.56
C ASP A 228 2.00 -17.16 -2.03
N GLY A 229 0.84 -16.53 -2.32
CA GLY A 229 -0.46 -16.96 -1.82
C GLY A 229 -0.63 -16.78 -0.30
N ILE A 230 -0.05 -15.72 0.27
CA ILE A 230 -0.17 -15.33 1.68
C ILE A 230 -1.56 -14.71 1.91
N ARG A 231 -2.33 -15.21 2.89
CA ARG A 231 -3.76 -14.85 3.06
C ARG A 231 -4.16 -14.34 4.43
N ASN A 232 -3.34 -14.55 5.45
CA ASN A 232 -3.67 -14.27 6.84
C ASN A 232 -2.40 -14.06 7.69
N ALA A 233 -2.58 -13.65 8.95
CA ALA A 233 -1.46 -13.36 9.86
C ALA A 233 -0.59 -14.58 10.21
N GLU A 234 -1.13 -15.81 10.18
CA GLU A 234 -0.36 -17.03 10.43
C GLU A 234 0.64 -17.30 9.29
N ASP A 235 0.21 -17.15 8.03
CA ASP A 235 1.09 -17.22 6.85
C ASP A 235 2.23 -16.19 6.93
N VAL A 236 1.90 -14.97 7.37
CA VAL A 236 2.85 -13.87 7.54
C VAL A 236 3.86 -14.17 8.66
N GLY A 237 3.38 -14.62 9.82
CA GLY A 237 4.24 -15.02 10.94
C GLY A 237 5.20 -16.14 10.54
N HIS A 238 4.71 -17.16 9.83
CA HIS A 238 5.54 -18.24 9.29
C HIS A 238 6.60 -17.73 8.31
N LEU A 239 6.26 -16.85 7.37
CA LEU A 239 7.20 -16.25 6.43
C LEU A 239 8.27 -15.41 7.15
N VAL A 240 7.85 -14.43 7.95
CA VAL A 240 8.74 -13.47 8.62
C VAL A 240 9.69 -14.15 9.60
N SER A 241 9.28 -15.25 10.26
CA SER A 241 10.14 -16.01 11.18
C SER A 241 11.44 -16.55 10.53
N ARG A 242 11.40 -16.82 9.21
CA ARG A 242 12.53 -17.32 8.43
C ARG A 242 13.45 -16.20 7.91
N VAL A 243 12.96 -14.97 7.86
CA VAL A 243 13.71 -13.80 7.37
C VAL A 243 14.72 -13.34 8.43
N ARG A 244 15.84 -12.80 7.97
CA ARG A 244 16.81 -12.05 8.78
C ARG A 244 16.91 -10.66 8.19
N PHE A 245 16.57 -9.67 8.99
CA PHE A 245 16.58 -8.26 8.61
C PHE A 245 18.01 -7.74 8.80
N GLN A 246 18.70 -7.50 7.69
CA GLN A 246 20.11 -7.13 7.63
C GLN A 246 20.47 -6.62 6.23
N GLY A 247 21.54 -5.84 6.16
CA GLY A 247 22.02 -5.27 4.90
C GLY A 247 21.60 -3.82 4.72
N LEU A 248 21.79 -3.32 3.50
CA LEU A 248 21.42 -1.98 3.09
C LEU A 248 19.99 -2.00 2.50
N THR A 249 19.57 -0.89 1.90
CA THR A 249 18.25 -0.70 1.30
C THR A 249 18.39 -0.59 -0.23
N PRO A 250 18.56 -1.71 -0.97
CA PRO A 250 18.70 -1.74 -2.44
C PRO A 250 17.34 -1.54 -3.13
N LEU A 251 16.66 -0.45 -2.77
CA LEU A 251 15.24 -0.19 -3.02
C LEU A 251 14.86 -0.38 -4.49
N GLY A 252 15.59 0.26 -5.41
CA GLY A 252 15.33 0.22 -6.84
C GLY A 252 15.90 -1.02 -7.54
N THR A 253 17.15 -1.41 -7.28
CA THR A 253 17.75 -2.56 -7.97
C THR A 253 17.09 -3.88 -7.58
N SER A 254 16.75 -4.09 -6.31
CA SER A 254 16.01 -5.29 -5.89
C SER A 254 14.54 -5.25 -6.30
N LEU A 255 13.90 -4.07 -6.38
CA LEU A 255 12.54 -3.94 -6.95
C LEU A 255 12.54 -4.46 -8.38
N ARG A 256 13.52 -4.03 -9.18
CA ARG A 256 13.69 -4.53 -10.54
C ARG A 256 13.90 -6.05 -10.58
N ASN A 257 14.91 -6.54 -9.86
CA ASN A 257 15.37 -7.91 -10.00
C ASN A 257 14.42 -8.95 -9.39
N LYS A 258 13.68 -8.61 -8.31
CA LYS A 258 12.81 -9.55 -7.57
C LYS A 258 11.33 -9.39 -7.86
N VAL A 259 10.89 -8.23 -8.38
CA VAL A 259 9.47 -7.96 -8.70
C VAL A 259 9.30 -7.65 -10.18
N LEU A 260 9.88 -6.56 -10.68
CA LEU A 260 9.53 -6.04 -12.01
C LEU A 260 9.89 -7.01 -13.14
N ASP A 261 11.14 -7.44 -13.24
CA ASP A 261 11.56 -8.34 -14.30
C ASP A 261 10.88 -9.73 -14.23
N PRO A 262 10.85 -10.44 -13.07
CA PRO A 262 10.27 -11.79 -13.00
C PRO A 262 8.74 -11.83 -12.95
N MET A 263 8.07 -10.84 -12.34
CA MET A 263 6.62 -10.90 -12.06
C MET A 263 5.79 -9.94 -12.91
N VAL A 264 6.39 -8.89 -13.50
CA VAL A 264 5.66 -7.89 -14.30
C VAL A 264 6.09 -7.92 -15.77
N VAL A 265 7.32 -7.50 -16.08
CA VAL A 265 7.86 -7.29 -17.43
C VAL A 265 8.02 -8.60 -18.20
N GLY A 266 8.59 -9.63 -17.58
CA GLY A 266 8.72 -10.96 -18.18
C GLY A 266 7.36 -11.57 -18.56
N PRO A 267 6.42 -11.70 -17.60
CA PRO A 267 5.06 -12.15 -17.88
C PRO A 267 4.29 -11.27 -18.88
N ALA A 268 4.45 -9.94 -18.84
CA ALA A 268 3.81 -9.02 -19.79
C ALA A 268 4.30 -9.27 -21.23
N ARG A 269 5.63 -9.31 -21.44
CA ARG A 269 6.24 -9.61 -22.75
C ARG A 269 5.83 -11.00 -23.26
N ALA A 270 5.62 -11.96 -22.37
CA ALA A 270 5.18 -13.31 -22.70
C ALA A 270 3.65 -13.45 -22.92
N GLY A 271 2.86 -12.40 -22.70
CA GLY A 271 1.39 -12.46 -22.79
C GLY A 271 0.75 -13.33 -21.71
N ARG A 272 1.31 -13.34 -20.50
CA ARG A 272 0.92 -14.25 -19.39
C ARG A 272 0.30 -13.57 -18.17
N LEU A 273 0.35 -12.25 -18.04
CA LEU A 273 -0.32 -11.54 -16.94
C LEU A 273 -1.82 -11.81 -16.99
N GLN A 274 -2.39 -12.25 -15.85
CA GLN A 274 -3.82 -12.53 -15.72
C GLN A 274 -4.57 -11.32 -15.15
N LYS A 275 -4.00 -10.61 -14.17
CA LYS A 275 -4.48 -9.29 -13.73
C LYS A 275 -3.35 -8.25 -13.90
N PRO A 276 -3.65 -6.93 -13.88
CA PRO A 276 -2.65 -5.90 -13.61
C PRO A 276 -2.03 -6.11 -12.22
N VAL A 277 -0.78 -5.69 -12.03
CA VAL A 277 -0.04 -5.88 -10.78
C VAL A 277 -0.07 -4.60 -9.95
N LEU A 278 -0.46 -4.69 -8.67
CA LEU A 278 -0.28 -3.64 -7.69
C LEU A 278 0.95 -3.97 -6.82
N VAL A 279 2.03 -3.20 -6.99
CA VAL A 279 3.24 -3.32 -6.18
C VAL A 279 3.18 -2.31 -5.04
N ILE A 280 3.15 -2.79 -3.80
CA ILE A 280 3.14 -1.96 -2.60
C ILE A 280 4.51 -2.10 -1.92
N THR A 281 5.27 -1.02 -1.90
CA THR A 281 6.61 -0.96 -1.29
C THR A 281 6.51 -0.43 0.13
N ILE A 282 7.05 -1.17 1.11
CA ILE A 282 7.10 -0.79 2.52
C ILE A 282 8.57 -0.63 2.91
N THR A 283 8.98 0.58 3.34
CA THR A 283 10.38 0.89 3.69
C THR A 283 10.47 1.97 4.77
N ASP A 284 11.58 2.00 5.52
CA ASP A 284 11.91 3.08 6.45
C ASP A 284 12.92 4.09 5.88
N GLY A 285 13.35 3.91 4.62
CA GLY A 285 14.55 4.52 4.07
C GLY A 285 14.43 5.02 2.65
N GLN A 286 15.44 5.80 2.27
CA GLN A 286 15.79 6.07 0.88
C GLN A 286 16.76 4.98 0.35
N PRO A 287 17.03 4.88 -0.97
CA PRO A 287 18.02 3.96 -1.51
C PRO A 287 19.39 4.07 -0.82
N ALA A 288 19.96 2.91 -0.46
CA ALA A 288 21.25 2.80 0.20
C ALA A 288 22.08 1.65 -0.39
N GLY A 289 23.34 1.93 -0.73
CA GLY A 289 24.20 1.02 -1.49
C GLY A 289 24.01 1.09 -3.01
N GLU A 290 23.15 1.99 -3.49
CA GLU A 290 22.83 2.22 -4.90
C GLU A 290 22.52 3.71 -5.15
N PRO A 291 22.46 4.18 -6.41
CA PRO A 291 22.05 5.55 -6.75
C PRO A 291 20.61 5.87 -6.34
N LEU A 292 20.32 7.12 -5.93
CA LEU A 292 18.96 7.54 -5.55
C LEU A 292 17.94 7.45 -6.69
N ASP A 293 18.37 7.57 -7.94
CA ASP A 293 17.53 7.45 -9.13
C ASP A 293 17.25 6.00 -9.55
N SER A 294 17.75 5.00 -8.81
CA SER A 294 17.51 3.57 -9.05
C SER A 294 16.01 3.24 -9.13
N VAL A 295 15.21 3.81 -8.23
CA VAL A 295 13.77 3.56 -8.10
C VAL A 295 13.03 4.17 -9.30
N SER A 296 13.27 5.45 -9.59
CA SER A 296 12.63 6.12 -10.73
C SER A 296 13.03 5.51 -12.07
N SER A 297 14.29 5.09 -12.21
CA SER A 297 14.78 4.35 -13.38
C SER A 297 14.11 2.98 -13.53
N SER A 298 13.90 2.26 -12.43
CA SER A 298 13.28 0.93 -12.45
C SER A 298 11.78 0.98 -12.77
N ILE A 299 11.06 1.94 -12.19
CA ILE A 299 9.66 2.22 -12.52
C ILE A 299 9.53 2.64 -13.99
N GLY A 300 10.32 3.62 -14.44
CA GLY A 300 10.30 4.10 -15.83
C GLY A 300 10.62 3.00 -16.85
N TYR A 301 11.56 2.11 -16.52
CA TYR A 301 11.84 0.90 -17.29
C TYR A 301 10.61 -0.02 -17.39
N ALA A 302 10.04 -0.45 -16.27
CA ALA A 302 8.92 -1.39 -16.27
C ALA A 302 7.69 -0.82 -17.00
N VAL A 303 7.37 0.46 -16.75
CA VAL A 303 6.29 1.18 -17.45
C VAL A 303 6.54 1.25 -18.96
N SER A 304 7.77 1.58 -19.39
CA SER A 304 8.11 1.62 -20.82
C SER A 304 7.99 0.24 -21.49
N GLU A 305 8.30 -0.84 -20.76
CA GLU A 305 8.21 -2.21 -21.27
C GLU A 305 6.76 -2.69 -21.34
N VAL A 306 5.97 -2.57 -20.27
CA VAL A 306 4.56 -3.02 -20.30
C VAL A 306 3.73 -2.23 -21.31
N SER A 307 4.05 -0.95 -21.53
CA SER A 307 3.38 -0.09 -22.51
C SER A 307 3.58 -0.52 -23.96
N ARG A 308 4.57 -1.38 -24.26
CA ARG A 308 4.81 -1.98 -25.58
C ARG A 308 4.08 -3.31 -25.78
N THR A 309 3.41 -3.81 -24.75
CA THR A 309 2.63 -5.05 -24.77
C THR A 309 1.14 -4.76 -24.93
N GLN A 310 0.33 -5.79 -25.19
CA GLN A 310 -1.13 -5.70 -25.24
C GLN A 310 -1.78 -5.15 -23.96
N TYR A 311 -1.08 -5.19 -22.83
CA TYR A 311 -1.59 -4.77 -21.54
C TYR A 311 -1.56 -3.24 -21.34
N GLY A 312 -0.60 -2.56 -21.99
CA GLY A 312 -0.41 -1.12 -21.86
C GLY A 312 0.16 -0.69 -20.49
N GLN A 313 0.14 0.62 -20.26
CA GLN A 313 0.65 1.24 -19.02
C GLN A 313 -0.09 0.77 -17.75
N GLY A 314 -1.38 0.43 -17.85
CA GLY A 314 -2.20 -0.02 -16.73
C GLY A 314 -1.82 -1.40 -16.18
N ALA A 315 -0.86 -2.11 -16.79
CA ALA A 315 -0.40 -3.42 -16.32
C ALA A 315 0.29 -3.40 -14.95
N VAL A 316 0.74 -2.24 -14.48
CA VAL A 316 1.37 -2.08 -13.16
C VAL A 316 0.99 -0.76 -12.51
N SER A 317 0.77 -0.76 -11.19
CA SER A 317 0.60 0.42 -10.34
C SER A 317 1.50 0.31 -9.12
N PHE A 318 1.98 1.44 -8.60
CA PHE A 318 2.98 1.49 -7.54
C PHE A 318 2.46 2.27 -6.33
N GLN A 319 2.47 1.63 -5.17
CA GLN A 319 2.35 2.30 -3.89
C GLN A 319 3.72 2.32 -3.21
N PHE A 320 4.07 3.43 -2.59
CA PHE A 320 5.10 3.48 -1.55
C PHE A 320 4.47 3.83 -0.21
N SER A 321 5.00 3.25 0.86
CA SER A 321 4.58 3.50 2.22
C SER A 321 5.78 3.55 3.16
N GLN A 322 5.82 4.59 4.00
CA GLN A 322 6.84 4.75 5.03
C GLN A 322 6.45 4.01 6.32
N VAL A 323 7.39 3.22 6.87
CA VAL A 323 7.42 2.81 8.28
C VAL A 323 8.50 3.57 9.06
N GLY A 324 8.34 3.70 10.37
CA GLY A 324 9.24 4.52 11.19
C GLY A 324 9.13 6.03 10.91
N ASN A 325 10.05 6.82 11.45
CA ASN A 325 9.95 8.29 11.48
C ASN A 325 11.05 9.06 10.73
N ASP A 326 11.94 8.38 9.99
CA ASP A 326 13.06 9.01 9.28
C ASP A 326 12.59 10.10 8.29
N THR A 327 13.17 11.30 8.38
CA THR A 327 12.75 12.44 7.56
C THR A 327 13.31 12.36 6.14
N LYS A 328 14.46 11.74 5.91
CA LYS A 328 15.04 11.59 4.57
C LYS A 328 14.24 10.59 3.74
N ALA A 329 13.75 9.52 4.36
CA ALA A 329 12.82 8.59 3.73
C ALA A 329 11.54 9.33 3.28
N ARG A 330 10.98 10.19 4.14
CA ARG A 330 9.83 11.04 3.81
C ARG A 330 10.12 11.99 2.64
N ASP A 331 11.22 12.73 2.71
CA ASP A 331 11.64 13.67 1.66
C ASP A 331 11.90 12.95 0.33
N PHE A 332 12.49 11.75 0.38
CA PHE A 332 12.70 10.90 -0.78
C PHE A 332 11.37 10.42 -1.41
N LEU A 333 10.44 9.88 -0.61
CA LEU A 333 9.14 9.42 -1.11
C LEU A 333 8.31 10.59 -1.69
N ALA A 334 8.34 11.76 -1.05
CA ALA A 334 7.74 12.97 -1.60
C ALA A 334 8.38 13.37 -2.94
N SER A 335 9.71 13.23 -3.09
CA SER A 335 10.39 13.51 -4.36
C SER A 335 10.05 12.54 -5.49
N LEU A 336 9.66 11.29 -5.18
CA LEU A 336 9.16 10.34 -6.17
C LEU A 336 7.75 10.74 -6.63
N ASP A 337 6.89 11.16 -5.70
CA ASP A 337 5.52 11.60 -5.95
C ASP A 337 5.47 12.89 -6.79
N GLU A 338 6.42 13.80 -6.55
CA GLU A 338 6.59 15.03 -7.34
C GLU A 338 7.39 14.84 -8.65
N ASP A 339 7.94 13.65 -8.95
CA ASP A 339 8.76 13.42 -10.15
C ASP A 339 7.91 13.52 -11.44
N PRO A 340 8.24 14.41 -12.39
CA PRO A 340 7.43 14.64 -13.60
C PRO A 340 7.38 13.46 -14.57
N ARG A 341 8.20 12.42 -14.36
CA ARG A 341 8.30 11.21 -15.22
C ARG A 341 7.46 10.05 -14.68
N ILE A 342 7.33 9.94 -13.36
CA ILE A 342 6.69 8.79 -12.69
C ILE A 342 5.62 9.15 -11.66
N GLY A 343 5.54 10.40 -11.19
CA GLY A 343 4.62 10.84 -10.13
C GLY A 343 3.13 10.74 -10.46
N SER A 344 2.76 10.48 -11.71
CA SER A 344 1.38 10.15 -12.11
C SER A 344 1.09 8.64 -12.15
N LEU A 345 2.07 7.82 -11.79
CA LEU A 345 2.05 6.35 -11.88
C LEU A 345 2.25 5.69 -10.51
N ILE A 346 2.54 6.49 -9.48
CA ILE A 346 2.76 6.07 -8.10
C ILE A 346 1.87 6.87 -7.16
N ASP A 347 1.60 6.33 -5.97
CA ASP A 347 1.18 7.09 -4.78
C ASP A 347 2.16 6.83 -3.63
N CYS A 348 2.27 7.78 -2.70
CA CYS A 348 3.15 7.75 -1.54
C CYS A 348 2.38 8.08 -0.25
N THR A 349 2.17 7.07 0.60
CA THR A 349 1.60 7.24 1.93
C THR A 349 2.70 7.45 2.97
N SER A 350 2.67 8.54 3.72
CA SER A 350 3.61 8.81 4.82
C SER A 350 3.38 7.85 5.98
N ASN A 351 4.24 7.89 7.00
CA ASN A 351 4.02 7.11 8.22
C ASN A 351 2.68 7.47 8.91
N PHE A 352 2.18 6.57 9.76
CA PHE A 352 0.88 6.69 10.40
C PHE A 352 0.69 8.02 11.15
N GLU A 353 1.72 8.48 11.85
CA GLU A 353 1.67 9.68 12.68
C GLU A 353 1.56 10.97 11.84
N VAL A 354 2.22 11.05 10.68
CA VAL A 354 2.10 12.18 9.74
C VAL A 354 0.74 12.17 9.04
N GLU A 355 0.30 11.02 8.53
CA GLU A 355 -1.00 10.91 7.87
C GLU A 355 -2.15 11.20 8.87
N GLN A 356 -2.04 10.81 10.14
CA GLN A 356 -3.02 11.21 11.16
C GLN A 356 -2.99 12.73 11.40
N ASP A 357 -1.81 13.38 11.47
CA ASP A 357 -1.76 14.84 11.61
C ASP A 357 -2.42 15.55 10.42
N GLU A 358 -2.15 15.10 9.18
CA GLU A 358 -2.80 15.61 7.96
C GLU A 358 -4.32 15.37 7.98
N MET A 359 -4.79 14.15 8.25
CA MET A 359 -6.21 13.79 8.31
C MET A 359 -6.97 14.49 9.46
N SER A 360 -6.29 14.83 10.55
CA SER A 360 -6.88 15.60 11.66
C SER A 360 -7.18 17.06 11.28
N ARG A 361 -6.50 17.57 10.24
CA ARG A 361 -6.64 18.93 9.69
C ARG A 361 -7.50 18.97 8.43
N ALA A 362 -7.92 17.83 7.90
CA ALA A 362 -8.87 17.74 6.81
C ALA A 362 -10.20 18.41 7.17
N VAL A 363 -11.01 18.74 6.16
CA VAL A 363 -12.34 19.34 6.36
C VAL A 363 -13.40 18.46 5.68
N PRO A 364 -14.28 17.79 6.43
CA PRO A 364 -14.26 17.60 7.90
C PRO A 364 -13.04 16.81 8.42
N PRO A 365 -12.65 17.02 9.69
CA PRO A 365 -11.49 16.36 10.30
C PRO A 365 -11.77 14.88 10.60
N VAL A 366 -10.73 14.05 10.53
CA VAL A 366 -10.84 12.59 10.65
C VAL A 366 -9.86 12.04 11.67
N TYR A 367 -10.37 11.16 12.53
CA TYR A 367 -9.52 10.25 13.31
C TYR A 367 -9.13 9.04 12.45
N LEU A 368 -7.83 8.86 12.22
CA LEU A 368 -7.26 7.84 11.36
C LEU A 368 -6.85 6.64 12.23
N THR A 369 -7.43 5.47 12.01
CA THR A 369 -6.95 4.22 12.63
C THR A 369 -5.86 3.58 11.77
N ARG A 370 -5.11 2.61 12.32
CA ARG A 370 -4.05 1.93 11.55
C ARG A 370 -4.61 1.15 10.36
N GLU A 371 -5.82 0.62 10.50
CA GLU A 371 -6.54 -0.10 9.45
C GLU A 371 -7.07 0.85 8.37
N LEU A 372 -7.52 2.05 8.75
CA LEU A 372 -7.87 3.11 7.80
C LEU A 372 -6.65 3.67 7.06
N TRP A 373 -5.50 3.78 7.72
CA TRP A 373 -4.22 4.10 7.07
C TRP A 373 -3.79 2.98 6.11
N CYS A 374 -3.97 1.71 6.47
CA CYS A 374 -3.76 0.59 5.56
C CYS A 374 -4.73 0.62 4.36
N ALA A 375 -5.94 1.16 4.51
CA ALA A 375 -6.85 1.36 3.38
C ALA A 375 -6.33 2.41 2.38
N LYS A 376 -5.71 3.51 2.84
CA LYS A 376 -4.97 4.44 1.95
C LYS A 376 -3.84 3.71 1.24
N LEU A 377 -2.98 2.99 1.96
CA LEU A 377 -1.89 2.19 1.42
C LEU A 377 -2.34 1.15 0.38
N MET A 378 -3.50 0.51 0.54
CA MET A 378 -4.00 -0.48 -0.42
C MET A 378 -4.65 0.15 -1.67
N LEU A 379 -5.18 1.37 -1.56
CA LEU A 379 -6.08 1.94 -2.57
C LEU A 379 -5.52 3.19 -3.26
N GLY A 380 -4.61 3.96 -2.66
CA GLY A 380 -4.13 5.24 -3.19
C GLY A 380 -3.58 5.12 -4.61
N ALA A 381 -2.70 4.13 -4.85
CA ALA A 381 -2.17 3.85 -6.18
C ALA A 381 -3.20 3.39 -7.22
N ILE A 382 -4.44 3.03 -6.85
CA ILE A 382 -5.47 2.49 -7.75
C ILE A 382 -6.84 3.23 -7.71
N ASP A 383 -6.97 4.24 -6.85
CA ASP A 383 -8.16 5.06 -6.63
C ASP A 383 -7.74 6.45 -6.12
N SER A 384 -7.80 7.44 -7.01
CA SER A 384 -7.50 8.87 -6.70
C SER A 384 -8.30 9.45 -5.52
N SER A 385 -9.40 8.81 -5.09
CA SER A 385 -10.09 9.24 -3.88
C SER A 385 -9.41 8.82 -2.56
N TYR A 386 -8.33 8.02 -2.62
CA TYR A 386 -7.45 7.68 -1.49
C TYR A 386 -6.03 8.25 -1.63
N ASP A 387 -5.65 8.70 -2.83
CA ASP A 387 -4.35 9.30 -3.17
C ASP A 387 -4.04 10.53 -2.30
N THR A 388 -2.91 10.49 -1.59
CA THR A 388 -2.48 11.57 -0.68
C THR A 388 -2.06 12.84 -1.45
N LYS A 389 -1.61 12.72 -2.70
CA LYS A 389 -1.23 13.85 -3.57
C LYS A 389 -2.41 14.76 -3.87
N ASP A 390 -3.54 14.17 -4.26
CA ASP A 390 -4.75 14.91 -4.61
C ASP A 390 -5.41 15.54 -3.38
N GLU A 391 -5.33 14.90 -2.21
CA GLU A 391 -5.73 15.51 -0.93
C GLU A 391 -4.87 16.74 -0.59
N LYS A 392 -3.54 16.68 -0.82
CA LYS A 392 -2.62 17.82 -0.65
C LYS A 392 -2.89 18.95 -1.66
N ALA A 393 -3.21 18.63 -2.91
CA ALA A 393 -3.59 19.61 -3.93
C ALA A 393 -4.91 20.32 -3.59
N ALA A 394 -5.93 19.56 -3.15
CA ALA A 394 -7.21 20.09 -2.73
C ALA A 394 -7.10 20.97 -1.46
N GLY A 395 -6.28 20.56 -0.49
CA GLY A 395 -5.98 21.35 0.70
C GLY A 395 -5.31 22.69 0.39
N ARG A 396 -4.37 22.73 -0.57
CA ARG A 396 -3.76 23.99 -1.05
C ARG A 396 -4.79 24.88 -1.74
N ALA A 397 -5.65 24.32 -2.61
CA ALA A 397 -6.70 25.09 -3.29
C ALA A 397 -7.77 25.66 -2.35
N SER A 398 -8.10 24.95 -1.26
CA SER A 398 -8.99 25.44 -0.20
C SER A 398 -8.33 26.44 0.77
N GLY A 399 -6.99 26.52 0.79
CA GLY A 399 -6.23 27.34 1.74
C GLY A 399 -5.88 28.75 1.27
N SER A 400 -5.95 29.03 -0.04
CA SER A 400 -5.58 30.33 -0.62
C SER A 400 -6.81 31.15 -1.06
N GLY A 401 -7.66 31.50 -0.08
CA GLY A 401 -8.93 32.21 -0.30
C GLY A 401 -9.14 33.47 0.54
N ALA A 402 -8.09 34.03 1.15
CA ALA A 402 -8.15 35.29 1.90
C ALA A 402 -7.54 36.44 1.06
N PRO A 403 -8.33 37.43 0.61
CA PRO A 403 -7.76 38.62 -0.02
C PRO A 403 -6.94 39.42 1.00
N PRO A 404 -5.82 40.07 0.61
CA PRO A 404 -5.05 40.89 1.53
C PRO A 404 -5.93 41.98 2.16
N SER A 405 -5.91 42.07 3.48
CA SER A 405 -6.64 43.08 4.24
C SER A 405 -6.15 44.49 3.87
N GLY A 406 -6.94 45.20 3.08
CA GLY A 406 -6.71 46.61 2.79
C GLY A 406 -6.77 47.48 4.06
N PRO A 407 -6.07 48.62 4.10
CA PRO A 407 -5.99 49.46 5.29
C PRO A 407 -7.37 50.06 5.67
N PRO A 408 -7.64 50.34 6.96
CA PRO A 408 -8.99 50.68 7.41
C PRO A 408 -9.41 52.09 6.99
N SER A 409 -10.43 52.20 6.14
CA SER A 409 -11.04 53.47 5.75
C SER A 409 -12.11 53.91 6.77
N GLY A 410 -11.73 54.81 7.69
CA GLY A 410 -12.69 55.60 8.47
C GLY A 410 -13.25 56.78 7.65
N PRO A 411 -14.46 57.28 7.95
CA PRO A 411 -15.10 58.34 7.17
C PRO A 411 -14.58 59.74 7.55
N PRO A 412 -14.10 60.57 6.60
CA PRO A 412 -13.81 61.98 6.84
C PRO A 412 -15.00 62.88 6.47
N SER A 413 -15.37 63.77 7.39
CA SER A 413 -16.17 64.96 7.10
C SER A 413 -15.42 65.92 6.16
N GLY A 414 -16.13 66.56 5.22
CA GLY A 414 -15.51 67.33 4.13
C GLY A 414 -15.22 68.81 4.43
N PRO A 415 -14.56 69.52 3.48
CA PRO A 415 -14.55 70.98 3.38
C PRO A 415 -15.04 71.51 2.00
N PRO A 416 -15.21 72.84 1.80
CA PRO A 416 -16.00 73.40 0.70
C PRO A 416 -15.22 74.14 -0.42
N SER A 417 -15.93 74.34 -1.55
CA SER A 417 -15.88 75.50 -2.49
C SER A 417 -14.60 75.88 -3.26
N GLY A 418 -14.74 76.13 -4.57
CA GLY A 418 -13.90 77.09 -5.34
C GLY A 418 -13.50 76.64 -6.76
N PRO A 419 -13.43 77.53 -7.79
CA PRO A 419 -13.58 77.12 -9.20
C PRO A 419 -12.37 77.56 -10.11
N PRO A 420 -12.49 77.75 -11.44
CA PRO A 420 -12.21 76.69 -12.43
C PRO A 420 -11.27 77.12 -13.61
N GLY A 421 -10.90 76.17 -14.49
CA GLY A 421 -10.54 76.53 -15.88
C GLY A 421 -9.59 75.59 -16.64
N GLY A 422 -9.75 75.53 -17.97
CA GLY A 422 -8.72 75.05 -18.92
C GLY A 422 -8.99 73.72 -19.62
N ALA A 423 -9.35 73.76 -20.89
CA ALA A 423 -9.53 72.60 -21.79
C ALA A 423 -8.43 72.59 -22.90
N PRO A 424 -8.57 71.89 -24.05
CA PRO A 424 -8.28 70.47 -24.21
C PRO A 424 -7.39 70.12 -25.44
N ARG A 425 -6.95 68.85 -25.58
CA ARG A 425 -6.63 68.13 -26.85
C ARG A 425 -6.20 66.69 -26.53
N GLY A 426 -6.52 65.64 -27.30
CA GLY A 426 -7.40 65.48 -28.46
C GLY A 426 -7.09 64.19 -29.25
N GLY A 427 -8.10 63.55 -29.87
CA GLY A 427 -7.96 62.35 -30.74
C GLY A 427 -7.83 61.01 -29.99
N GLN A 428 -8.78 60.07 -29.92
CA GLN A 428 -9.97 59.67 -30.69
C GLN A 428 -9.75 58.54 -31.73
N TYR A 429 -10.28 57.35 -31.39
CA TYR A 429 -10.76 56.22 -32.25
C TYR A 429 -9.70 55.51 -33.15
N GLY A 430 -9.81 54.20 -33.44
CA GLY A 430 -10.84 53.19 -33.12
C GLY A 430 -11.46 52.57 -34.37
N GLY A 431 -11.40 51.24 -34.54
CA GLY A 431 -12.02 50.53 -35.67
C GLY A 431 -11.63 49.04 -35.77
N TYR A 432 -12.61 48.16 -36.06
CA TYR A 432 -12.50 46.69 -36.02
C TYR A 432 -12.29 46.07 -37.42
N SER A 433 -11.64 44.89 -37.50
CA SER A 433 -12.16 43.65 -38.17
C SER A 433 -11.11 42.52 -38.29
N GLN A 434 -11.59 41.27 -38.38
CA GLN A 434 -10.86 40.00 -38.63
C GLN A 434 -11.09 39.52 -40.09
N PRO A 435 -10.57 38.37 -40.60
CA PRO A 435 -9.48 37.47 -40.14
C PRO A 435 -8.45 37.11 -41.26
N GLY A 436 -7.41 36.31 -40.98
CA GLY A 436 -6.51 35.77 -42.02
C GLY A 436 -5.52 34.67 -41.58
N TYR A 437 -5.33 33.66 -42.44
CA TYR A 437 -4.35 32.55 -42.32
C TYR A 437 -2.89 33.02 -42.54
N PRO A 438 -1.88 32.30 -41.99
CA PRO A 438 -0.51 32.29 -42.50
C PRO A 438 -0.10 30.94 -43.15
N PRO A 439 0.85 30.92 -44.12
CA PRO A 439 1.21 29.74 -44.93
C PRO A 439 2.51 29.02 -44.50
N ALA A 440 2.78 27.87 -45.12
CA ALA A 440 4.02 27.09 -44.99
C ALA A 440 5.08 27.44 -46.07
N PRO A 441 6.39 27.25 -45.82
CA PRO A 441 7.44 27.31 -46.85
C PRO A 441 7.90 25.92 -47.32
N SER A 442 8.26 25.82 -48.61
CA SER A 442 8.87 24.64 -49.24
C SER A 442 10.07 25.06 -50.10
N TYR A 443 11.15 24.26 -50.05
CA TYR A 443 12.32 24.24 -50.94
C TYR A 443 12.76 22.77 -51.04
N GLY A 444 13.27 22.21 -52.14
CA GLY A 444 13.61 22.77 -53.45
C GLY A 444 14.73 21.91 -54.06
N GLN A 445 14.46 21.17 -55.14
CA GLN A 445 15.37 20.16 -55.74
C GLN A 445 16.37 20.77 -56.77
N PRO A 446 17.42 20.04 -57.21
CA PRO A 446 17.40 19.27 -58.50
C PRO A 446 18.12 17.89 -58.44
N GLN A 447 17.75 16.81 -59.16
CA GLN A 447 17.93 16.46 -60.61
C GLN A 447 19.42 16.28 -61.04
N GLN A 448 19.92 15.28 -61.81
CA GLN A 448 19.44 14.13 -62.64
C GLN A 448 20.46 12.93 -62.53
N GLY A 449 20.41 11.73 -63.16
CA GLY A 449 19.44 11.00 -64.01
C GLY A 449 20.07 9.89 -64.92
N TYR A 450 19.24 8.97 -65.48
CA TYR A 450 19.44 8.05 -66.64
C TYR A 450 20.25 6.71 -66.60
N GLY A 451 19.63 5.65 -67.16
CA GLY A 451 20.21 4.37 -67.68
C GLY A 451 20.36 3.20 -66.69
N GLY A 452 20.15 1.91 -66.99
CA GLY A 452 19.69 1.15 -68.19
C GLY A 452 19.79 -0.38 -67.91
N GLY A 453 18.97 -1.24 -68.53
CA GLY A 453 18.98 -2.72 -68.31
C GLY A 453 20.08 -3.48 -69.10
N PRO A 454 20.06 -4.83 -69.26
CA PRO A 454 19.00 -5.83 -68.95
C PRO A 454 19.50 -7.06 -68.11
N GLY A 455 18.71 -8.14 -67.96
CA GLY A 455 19.03 -9.28 -67.07
C GLY A 455 18.62 -10.70 -67.53
N TYR A 456 18.88 -11.68 -66.64
CA TYR A 456 18.73 -13.16 -66.77
C TYR A 456 18.80 -13.81 -65.36
N GLY A 457 18.33 -15.03 -65.04
CA GLY A 457 17.47 -15.99 -65.78
C GLY A 457 17.57 -17.45 -65.28
N GLN A 458 16.55 -17.97 -64.55
CA GLN A 458 16.40 -19.37 -64.02
C GLN A 458 17.46 -19.81 -62.96
N GLY A 459 17.30 -20.83 -62.10
CA GLY A 459 16.19 -21.74 -61.76
C GLY A 459 16.67 -22.91 -60.83
N TYR A 460 15.74 -23.67 -60.21
CA TYR A 460 15.95 -24.93 -59.45
C TYR A 460 16.73 -24.85 -58.10
N GLY A 461 16.48 -25.66 -57.07
CA GLY A 461 15.50 -26.75 -56.85
C GLY A 461 15.40 -27.19 -55.37
N GLN A 462 14.43 -28.06 -55.03
CA GLN A 462 14.17 -28.58 -53.67
C GLN A 462 15.06 -29.77 -53.26
N ALA A 463 15.21 -30.04 -51.96
CA ALA A 463 15.11 -31.39 -51.37
C ALA A 463 14.81 -31.33 -49.84
N PRO A 464 14.03 -32.27 -49.26
CA PRO A 464 13.61 -32.25 -47.84
C PRO A 464 14.15 -33.44 -47.02
N TYR A 465 13.86 -33.48 -45.70
CA TYR A 465 13.82 -34.72 -44.92
C TYR A 465 12.66 -34.74 -43.91
N GLN A 466 11.97 -35.88 -43.85
CA GLN A 466 10.93 -36.26 -42.86
C GLN A 466 11.38 -37.54 -42.13
N GLY A 467 10.83 -37.80 -40.93
CA GLY A 467 10.85 -39.15 -40.34
C GLY A 467 10.81 -39.21 -38.82
N GLN A 468 9.63 -39.52 -38.27
CA GLN A 468 9.30 -40.56 -37.26
C GLN A 468 10.35 -40.96 -36.18
N GLY A 469 10.00 -41.23 -34.91
CA GLY A 469 8.70 -41.18 -34.23
C GLY A 469 8.71 -41.94 -32.88
N GLN A 470 7.63 -41.74 -32.09
CA GLN A 470 7.04 -42.63 -31.06
C GLN A 470 7.84 -43.13 -29.82
N SER A 471 7.14 -43.18 -28.67
CA SER A 471 7.62 -43.49 -27.31
C SER A 471 7.94 -44.99 -27.07
N PRO A 472 8.63 -45.33 -25.94
CA PRO A 472 7.87 -45.93 -24.82
C PRO A 472 8.39 -45.65 -23.38
N ALA A 473 7.53 -45.95 -22.41
CA ALA A 473 7.82 -46.31 -21.01
C ALA A 473 7.14 -47.71 -20.75
N PRO A 474 7.27 -48.43 -19.60
CA PRO A 474 7.81 -48.05 -18.28
C PRO A 474 8.77 -49.10 -17.62
N GLY A 475 9.25 -48.87 -16.38
CA GLY A 475 9.98 -49.91 -15.61
C GLY A 475 10.49 -49.54 -14.20
N TYR A 476 9.81 -50.11 -13.19
CA TYR A 476 10.10 -50.22 -11.74
C TYR A 476 11.56 -50.30 -11.23
N GLY A 477 11.83 -49.81 -10.00
CA GLY A 477 13.01 -50.22 -9.21
C GLY A 477 13.29 -49.46 -7.90
N GLN A 478 13.19 -50.13 -6.74
CA GLN A 478 13.74 -49.67 -5.44
C GLN A 478 15.11 -50.37 -5.16
N GLN A 479 15.88 -50.17 -4.06
CA GLN A 479 15.70 -49.48 -2.77
C GLN A 479 17.08 -49.22 -2.08
N TYR A 480 17.15 -48.34 -1.07
CA TYR A 480 18.29 -48.12 -0.13
C TYR A 480 19.60 -47.51 -0.72
N GLY A 481 20.47 -46.83 0.04
CA GLY A 481 20.34 -46.31 1.43
C GLY A 481 21.69 -46.08 2.13
N GLY A 482 21.94 -44.85 2.63
CA GLY A 482 22.90 -44.50 3.70
C GLY A 482 24.42 -44.54 3.41
N GLY A 483 25.20 -43.73 4.17
CA GLY A 483 26.62 -44.05 4.42
C GLY A 483 27.66 -42.93 4.29
N TYR A 484 27.74 -42.07 5.32
CA TYR A 484 28.85 -41.19 5.73
C TYR A 484 30.30 -41.50 5.28
N GLY A 485 31.09 -40.44 5.00
CA GLY A 485 32.38 -40.27 5.73
C GLY A 485 33.72 -40.08 4.97
N ALA A 486 34.15 -38.82 4.84
CA ALA A 486 35.57 -38.37 4.94
C ALA A 486 36.56 -38.78 3.80
N PRO A 487 37.86 -38.38 3.83
CA PRO A 487 38.29 -37.19 3.09
C PRO A 487 39.49 -37.38 2.12
N SER A 488 39.93 -36.27 1.53
CA SER A 488 40.96 -36.07 0.48
C SER A 488 42.28 -36.87 0.59
N PRO A 489 42.99 -37.01 -0.55
CA PRO A 489 44.35 -36.46 -0.58
C PRO A 489 44.74 -35.72 -1.88
N HIS A 490 45.53 -34.65 -1.74
CA HIS A 490 46.41 -34.11 -2.80
C HIS A 490 47.63 -35.04 -2.99
N PRO A 491 48.26 -35.05 -4.18
CA PRO A 491 49.60 -34.43 -4.25
C PRO A 491 50.03 -33.78 -5.60
N ASN A 492 51.03 -32.90 -5.47
CA ASN A 492 52.09 -32.49 -6.43
C ASN A 492 51.82 -31.63 -7.69
N GLN A 493 52.49 -30.47 -7.71
CA GLN A 493 53.07 -29.81 -8.89
C GLN A 493 54.44 -30.42 -9.25
N PRO A 494 54.97 -30.16 -10.47
CA PRO A 494 55.92 -29.05 -10.72
C PRO A 494 55.52 -28.23 -11.98
N GLY A 495 56.10 -27.10 -12.39
CA GLY A 495 57.28 -26.30 -12.00
C GLY A 495 57.69 -25.40 -13.20
N TYR A 496 58.60 -24.41 -13.02
CA TYR A 496 59.01 -23.34 -13.96
C TYR A 496 58.00 -22.18 -14.17
N GLY A 497 58.41 -20.90 -14.25
CA GLY A 497 59.77 -20.33 -14.21
C GLY A 497 59.79 -18.82 -13.87
N GLN A 498 60.99 -18.28 -13.60
CA GLN A 498 61.22 -16.90 -13.13
C GLN A 498 61.21 -15.86 -14.27
N SER A 499 60.80 -14.62 -13.95
CA SER A 499 61.48 -13.41 -14.45
C SER A 499 61.31 -12.24 -13.47
N SER A 500 62.28 -11.33 -13.45
CA SER A 500 62.47 -10.30 -12.41
C SER A 500 62.01 -8.90 -12.89
N GLY A 501 61.52 -8.04 -11.98
CA GLY A 501 61.26 -6.64 -12.31
C GLY A 501 60.53 -5.84 -11.22
N ALA A 502 61.28 -5.01 -10.49
CA ALA A 502 60.81 -3.95 -9.59
C ALA A 502 61.80 -2.75 -9.72
N PRO A 503 61.58 -1.53 -9.15
CA PRO A 503 60.59 -1.16 -8.13
C PRO A 503 59.95 0.26 -8.27
N ARG A 504 59.27 0.69 -7.19
CA ARG A 504 58.74 2.04 -6.82
C ARG A 504 57.24 2.28 -7.15
N GLY A 505 56.40 2.77 -6.22
CA GLY A 505 56.68 3.18 -4.83
C GLY A 505 55.44 3.33 -3.92
N TYR A 506 55.69 3.53 -2.62
CA TYR A 506 54.73 3.79 -1.53
C TYR A 506 53.94 5.11 -1.75
N SER A 507 52.78 5.39 -1.12
CA SER A 507 52.46 5.20 0.30
C SER A 507 50.94 5.27 0.62
N PRO A 508 50.41 4.51 1.61
CA PRO A 508 49.07 4.72 2.18
C PRO A 508 49.09 5.57 3.47
N TYR A 509 48.03 6.35 3.70
CA TYR A 509 47.85 7.15 4.93
C TYR A 509 47.49 6.28 6.15
N GLN A 510 48.04 6.66 7.30
CA GLN A 510 47.90 5.93 8.57
C GLN A 510 47.03 6.73 9.55
N ALA A 511 46.00 6.09 10.14
CA ALA A 511 45.12 6.71 11.12
C ALA A 511 45.65 6.51 12.56
N PRO A 512 45.54 7.51 13.47
CA PRO A 512 46.04 7.40 14.84
C PRO A 512 45.07 6.65 15.78
N GLN A 513 45.64 5.86 16.68
CA GLN A 513 44.95 5.18 17.79
C GLN A 513 44.71 6.15 18.98
N PRO A 514 43.63 6.00 19.76
CA PRO A 514 43.39 6.80 20.96
C PRO A 514 44.24 6.32 22.16
N PRO A 515 44.64 7.21 23.08
CA PRO A 515 45.38 6.83 24.28
C PRO A 515 44.48 6.13 25.32
N ARG A 516 45.02 5.13 26.00
CA ARG A 516 44.45 4.57 27.23
C ARG A 516 44.93 5.36 28.44
N TYR A 517 44.00 5.85 29.26
CA TYR A 517 44.09 5.94 30.72
C TYR A 517 42.69 5.88 31.31
#